data_AF-A0A919N021-F1
#
_entry.id   AF-A0A919N021-F1
#
_cell.length_a   1.000
_cell.length_b   1.000
_cell.length_c   1.000
_cell.angle_alpha   90.00
_cell.angle_beta   90.00
_cell.angle_gamma   90.00
#
_symmetry.space_group_name_H-M   'P 1'
#
loop_
_entity.id
_entity.type
_entity.pdbx_description
1 polymer ?
#
loop_
_entity_poly.entity_id
_entity_poly.type
_entity_poly.pdbx_seq_one_letter_code
_entity_poly.pdbx_strand_id
1 'polypeptide(L)'
;MSTAHPTDSADTNLNRPIRHVLSDESITDILTVIREATSTSQLLEDTIRALYRAILAGNPAAASSAIRPDNYALPATQWQAIISAAIGRAEQWGTQAVVVLDLAMNLMPRRYDDPTVPEPHMPLPDYRPAVRTIEWASDAIDVVTAVSAHLDQLRAVYGPASLQFLDAADSWQRALTAIITMNLGATATVSKDGPMSLLVRTGSGLIYAATFHADVRRCTVAGCGAHLRDDGTIPASHADHPVPEHQHIASYPLDGPRPGTWSLHS
;
A
#
# COMPACT_ATOMS: atom_id res chain seq x y z
N MET A 1 31.64 53.24 -30.84
CA MET A 1 30.25 52.86 -31.19
C MET A 1 30.30 51.54 -31.97
N SER A 2 29.44 50.60 -31.57
CA SER A 2 29.20 49.28 -32.19
C SER A 2 30.32 48.23 -32.07
N THR A 3 30.41 47.61 -30.88
CA THR A 3 30.81 46.21 -30.76
C THR A 3 29.53 45.38 -30.70
N ALA A 4 29.28 44.60 -31.75
CA ALA A 4 28.26 43.57 -31.75
C ALA A 4 28.63 42.50 -30.70
N HIS A 5 27.70 42.23 -29.80
CA HIS A 5 27.74 41.06 -28.93
C HIS A 5 27.25 39.86 -29.75
N PRO A 6 28.02 38.76 -29.87
CA PRO A 6 27.47 37.51 -30.36
C PRO A 6 26.48 36.99 -29.31
N THR A 7 25.22 36.90 -29.69
CA THR A 7 24.23 36.05 -29.03
C THR A 7 24.54 34.62 -29.43
N ASP A 8 25.38 33.95 -28.66
CA ASP A 8 25.48 32.48 -28.70
C ASP A 8 24.90 31.96 -27.39
N SER A 9 23.58 31.85 -27.36
CA SER A 9 22.85 31.07 -26.38
C SER A 9 23.09 29.59 -26.67
N ALA A 10 24.29 29.11 -26.36
CA ALA A 10 24.60 27.70 -26.29
C ALA A 10 23.98 27.11 -25.01
N ASP A 11 22.66 26.96 -25.00
CA ASP A 11 21.95 26.20 -23.97
C ASP A 11 20.60 25.74 -24.52
N THR A 12 20.53 24.47 -24.94
CA THR A 12 19.36 23.55 -24.84
C THR A 12 19.54 22.31 -25.72
N ASN A 13 20.54 21.47 -25.45
CA ASN A 13 20.43 20.04 -25.78
C ASN A 13 19.90 19.29 -24.54
N LEU A 14 18.67 19.66 -24.13
CA LEU A 14 17.91 18.90 -23.15
C LEU A 14 17.52 17.56 -23.80
N ASN A 15 18.22 16.52 -23.39
CA ASN A 15 18.06 15.10 -23.68
C ASN A 15 16.58 14.70 -23.96
N ARG A 16 16.13 14.81 -25.22
CA ARG A 16 14.76 14.43 -25.60
C ARG A 16 14.67 12.91 -25.67
N PRO A 17 13.64 12.29 -25.05
CA PRO A 17 13.48 10.85 -25.12
C PRO A 17 13.25 10.41 -26.57
N ILE A 18 13.79 9.24 -26.91
CA ILE A 18 13.59 8.58 -28.19
C ILE A 18 12.13 8.14 -28.25
N ARG A 19 11.35 8.77 -29.13
CA ARG A 19 9.96 8.40 -29.37
C ARG A 19 9.90 7.11 -30.16
N HIS A 20 9.06 6.18 -29.74
CA HIS A 20 8.92 4.88 -30.34
C HIS A 20 7.44 4.46 -30.35
N VAL A 21 6.91 4.16 -31.53
CA VAL A 21 5.58 3.59 -31.70
C VAL A 21 5.75 2.09 -31.82
N LEU A 22 5.08 1.33 -30.95
CA LEU A 22 5.11 -0.13 -31.01
C LEU A 22 4.26 -0.62 -32.19
N SER A 23 4.70 -1.69 -32.85
CA SER A 23 3.89 -2.40 -33.84
C SER A 23 2.79 -3.22 -33.17
N ASP A 24 1.75 -3.56 -33.92
CA ASP A 24 0.65 -4.41 -33.43
C ASP A 24 1.15 -5.79 -32.96
N GLU A 25 2.15 -6.35 -33.64
CA GLU A 25 2.82 -7.60 -33.24
C GLU A 25 3.51 -7.46 -31.88
N SER A 26 4.29 -6.39 -31.68
CA SER A 26 4.95 -6.12 -30.40
C SER A 26 3.96 -5.92 -29.26
N ILE A 27 2.86 -5.23 -29.52
CA ILE A 27 1.78 -5.05 -28.54
C ILE A 27 1.15 -6.41 -28.18
N THR A 28 0.89 -7.24 -29.19
CA THR A 28 0.31 -8.58 -29.00
C THR A 28 1.23 -9.47 -28.15
N ASP A 29 2.54 -9.44 -28.41
CA ASP A 29 3.53 -10.19 -27.65
C ASP A 29 3.59 -9.74 -26.18
N ILE A 30 3.63 -8.42 -25.92
CA ILE A 30 3.62 -7.85 -24.57
C ILE A 30 2.35 -8.27 -23.81
N LEU A 31 1.19 -8.24 -24.46
CA LEU A 31 -0.06 -8.62 -23.83
C LEU A 31 -0.20 -10.12 -23.60
N THR A 32 0.42 -10.94 -24.45
CA THR A 32 0.48 -12.38 -24.28
C THR A 32 1.26 -12.72 -23.02
N VAL A 33 2.44 -12.14 -22.82
CA VAL A 33 3.22 -12.38 -21.59
C VAL A 33 2.51 -11.86 -20.34
N ILE A 34 1.80 -10.73 -20.43
CA ILE A 34 0.94 -10.24 -19.34
C ILE A 34 -0.14 -11.27 -18.98
N ARG A 35 -0.83 -11.82 -19.99
CA ARG A 35 -1.89 -12.81 -19.79
C ARG A 35 -1.37 -14.08 -19.14
N GLU A 36 -0.21 -14.56 -19.59
CA GLU A 36 0.37 -15.83 -19.16
C GLU A 36 1.07 -15.77 -17.80
N ALA A 37 1.36 -14.57 -17.29
CA ALA A 37 1.96 -14.40 -15.98
C ALA A 37 1.15 -15.11 -14.87
N THR A 38 1.85 -15.80 -13.97
CA THR A 38 1.25 -16.58 -12.87
C THR A 38 1.42 -15.93 -11.49
N SER A 39 2.21 -14.86 -11.42
CA SER A 39 2.45 -14.05 -10.22
C SER A 39 2.73 -12.59 -10.60
N THR A 40 2.62 -11.68 -9.62
CA THR A 40 2.99 -10.26 -9.78
C THR A 40 4.44 -10.07 -10.19
N SER A 41 5.37 -10.82 -9.58
CA SER A 41 6.80 -10.69 -9.89
C SER A 41 7.09 -11.09 -11.33
N GLN A 42 6.52 -12.22 -11.77
CA GLN A 42 6.63 -12.65 -13.16
C GLN A 42 6.00 -11.64 -14.13
N LEU A 43 4.81 -11.12 -13.78
CA LEU A 43 4.13 -10.10 -14.57
C LEU A 43 5.04 -8.88 -14.80
N LEU A 44 5.65 -8.33 -13.74
CA LEU A 44 6.54 -7.17 -13.84
C LEU A 44 7.77 -7.47 -14.70
N GLU A 45 8.44 -8.60 -14.44
CA GLU A 45 9.66 -8.99 -15.15
C GLU A 45 9.40 -9.22 -16.65
N ASP A 46 8.40 -10.03 -16.98
CA ASP A 46 8.12 -10.42 -18.36
C ASP A 46 7.54 -9.26 -19.18
N THR A 47 6.70 -8.42 -18.57
CA THR A 47 6.17 -7.21 -19.22
C THR A 47 7.30 -6.25 -19.60
N ILE A 48 8.20 -5.95 -18.66
CA ILE A 48 9.33 -5.05 -18.89
C ILE A 48 10.30 -5.63 -19.92
N ARG A 49 10.62 -6.93 -19.82
CA ARG A 49 11.48 -7.61 -20.78
C ARG A 49 10.89 -7.56 -22.19
N ALA A 50 9.62 -7.88 -22.36
CA ALA A 50 8.94 -7.84 -23.66
C ALA A 50 8.90 -6.40 -24.21
N LEU A 51 8.57 -5.42 -23.36
CA LEU A 51 8.49 -4.02 -23.76
C LEU A 51 9.84 -3.48 -24.27
N TYR A 52 10.91 -3.63 -23.49
CA TYR A 52 12.21 -3.11 -23.91
C TYR A 52 12.82 -3.92 -25.06
N ARG A 53 12.50 -5.22 -25.19
CA ARG A 53 12.85 -5.97 -26.39
C ARG A 53 12.21 -5.36 -27.63
N ALA A 54 10.92 -5.01 -27.58
CA ALA A 54 10.23 -4.36 -28.70
C ALA A 54 10.84 -3.00 -29.05
N ILE A 55 11.08 -2.15 -28.04
CA ILE A 55 11.71 -0.82 -28.23
C ILE A 55 13.11 -0.94 -28.84
N LEU A 56 13.94 -1.86 -28.35
CA LEU A 56 15.31 -2.05 -28.82
C LEU A 56 15.38 -2.72 -30.20
N ALA A 57 14.44 -3.60 -30.54
CA ALA A 57 14.36 -4.20 -31.87
C ALA A 57 14.14 -3.13 -32.96
N GLY A 58 13.38 -2.08 -32.65
CA GLY A 58 13.21 -0.93 -33.54
C GLY A 58 14.36 0.09 -33.49
N ASN A 59 15.35 -0.08 -32.61
CA ASN A 59 16.50 0.82 -32.48
C ASN A 59 17.79 0.08 -32.06
N PRO A 60 18.43 -0.67 -32.97
CA PRO A 60 19.58 -1.52 -32.65
C PRO A 60 20.82 -0.76 -32.18
N ALA A 61 20.91 0.55 -32.45
CA ALA A 61 22.01 1.39 -31.97
C ALA A 61 21.98 1.63 -30.45
N ALA A 62 20.86 1.37 -29.77
CA ALA A 62 20.69 1.56 -28.34
C ALA A 62 21.05 0.33 -27.48
N ALA A 63 21.28 -0.83 -28.11
CA ALA A 63 21.45 -2.13 -27.45
C ALA A 63 22.73 -2.28 -26.61
N SER A 64 23.70 -1.36 -26.73
CA SER A 64 25.00 -1.40 -26.04
C SER A 64 25.08 -0.54 -24.77
N SER A 65 24.01 0.17 -24.41
CA SER A 65 23.97 1.07 -23.25
C SER A 65 23.05 0.55 -22.14
N ALA A 66 23.30 0.96 -20.90
CA ALA A 66 22.39 0.64 -19.79
C ALA A 66 20.99 1.22 -20.09
N ILE A 67 19.98 0.34 -20.14
CA ILE A 67 18.60 0.71 -20.41
C ILE A 67 18.11 1.63 -19.28
N ARG A 68 17.75 2.86 -19.62
CA ARG A 68 17.11 3.83 -18.72
C ARG A 68 15.72 4.18 -19.25
N PRO A 69 14.64 4.01 -18.47
CA PRO A 69 13.28 4.31 -18.92
C PRO A 69 13.10 5.73 -19.47
N ASP A 70 13.75 6.71 -18.84
CA ASP A 70 13.71 8.12 -19.22
C ASP A 70 14.23 8.44 -20.63
N ASN A 71 15.03 7.53 -21.21
CA ASN A 71 15.57 7.72 -22.55
C ASN A 71 14.57 7.39 -23.66
N TYR A 72 13.43 6.78 -23.33
CA TYR A 72 12.45 6.30 -24.30
C TYR A 72 11.07 6.90 -24.01
N ALA A 73 10.25 7.03 -25.05
CA ALA A 73 8.86 7.43 -24.91
C ALA A 73 7.93 6.68 -25.86
N LEU A 74 6.73 6.34 -25.39
CA LEU A 74 5.66 5.70 -26.16
C LEU A 74 4.46 6.64 -26.36
N PRO A 75 3.65 6.44 -27.41
CA PRO A 75 2.31 7.03 -27.48
C PRO A 75 1.51 6.75 -26.21
N ALA A 76 0.84 7.77 -25.67
CA ALA A 76 0.08 7.67 -24.43
C ALA A 76 -1.00 6.56 -24.47
N THR A 77 -1.60 6.32 -25.64
CA THR A 77 -2.60 5.26 -25.87
C THR A 77 -2.00 3.86 -25.69
N GLN A 78 -0.86 3.57 -26.31
CA GLN A 78 -0.15 2.29 -26.18
C GLN A 78 0.37 2.07 -24.76
N TRP A 79 0.94 3.13 -24.16
CA TRP A 79 1.41 3.11 -22.78
C TRP A 79 0.27 2.75 -21.80
N GLN A 80 -0.89 3.40 -21.96
CA GLN A 80 -2.07 3.17 -21.12
C GLN A 80 -2.65 1.77 -21.31
N ALA A 81 -2.68 1.26 -22.54
CA ALA A 81 -3.18 -0.09 -22.83
C ALA A 81 -2.35 -1.16 -22.11
N ILE A 82 -1.02 -1.07 -22.17
CA ILE A 82 -0.11 -2.03 -21.52
C ILE A 82 -0.28 -1.99 -19.99
N ILE A 83 -0.31 -0.80 -19.39
CA ILE A 83 -0.48 -0.67 -17.94
C ILE A 83 -1.86 -1.14 -17.49
N SER A 84 -2.92 -0.81 -18.23
CA SER A 84 -4.28 -1.25 -17.89
C SER A 84 -4.38 -2.77 -17.97
N ALA A 85 -3.72 -3.41 -18.94
CA ALA A 85 -3.65 -4.86 -19.03
C ALA A 85 -2.89 -5.48 -17.86
N ALA A 86 -1.74 -4.92 -17.48
CA ALA A 86 -0.95 -5.40 -16.34
C ALA A 86 -1.71 -5.23 -15.01
N ILE A 87 -2.35 -4.07 -14.78
CA ILE A 87 -3.21 -3.82 -13.62
C ILE A 87 -4.38 -4.81 -13.59
N GLY A 88 -5.06 -4.98 -14.72
CA GLY A 88 -6.16 -5.93 -14.86
C GLY A 88 -5.73 -7.37 -14.55
N ARG A 89 -4.55 -7.79 -15.01
CA ARG A 89 -4.01 -9.11 -14.69
C ARG A 89 -3.73 -9.25 -13.19
N ALA A 90 -3.17 -8.22 -12.56
CA ALA A 90 -2.79 -8.20 -11.16
C ALA A 90 -3.98 -8.30 -10.19
N GLU A 91 -5.22 -8.10 -10.66
CA GLU A 91 -6.42 -8.25 -9.85
C GLU A 91 -6.57 -9.65 -9.24
N GLN A 92 -6.11 -10.69 -9.95
CA GLN A 92 -6.14 -12.05 -9.43
C GLN A 92 -5.34 -12.22 -8.13
N TRP A 93 -4.28 -11.42 -7.97
CA TRP A 93 -3.35 -11.48 -6.84
C TRP A 93 -3.55 -10.34 -5.85
N GLY A 94 -4.43 -9.36 -6.14
CA GLY A 94 -4.65 -8.20 -5.28
C GLY A 94 -3.46 -7.24 -5.24
N THR A 95 -2.65 -7.18 -6.30
CA THR A 95 -1.38 -6.41 -6.34
C THR A 95 -1.40 -5.24 -7.32
N GLN A 96 -2.59 -4.74 -7.67
CA GLN A 96 -2.75 -3.62 -8.61
C GLN A 96 -1.92 -2.40 -8.20
N ALA A 97 -1.92 -2.05 -6.91
CA ALA A 97 -1.14 -0.92 -6.39
C ALA A 97 0.37 -1.10 -6.57
N VAL A 98 0.89 -2.32 -6.39
CA VAL A 98 2.30 -2.66 -6.63
C VAL A 98 2.63 -2.48 -8.10
N VAL A 99 1.78 -2.99 -9.00
CA VAL A 99 1.98 -2.82 -10.44
C VAL A 99 1.96 -1.35 -10.83
N VAL A 100 1.05 -0.54 -10.28
CA VAL A 100 1.03 0.91 -10.56
C VAL A 100 2.34 1.57 -10.13
N LEU A 101 2.82 1.30 -8.91
CA LEU A 101 4.04 1.91 -8.40
C LEU A 101 5.28 1.45 -9.18
N ASP A 102 5.47 0.14 -9.32
CA ASP A 102 6.68 -0.41 -9.93
C ASP A 102 6.67 -0.23 -11.45
N LEU A 103 5.59 -0.62 -12.11
CA LEU A 103 5.53 -0.56 -13.56
C LEU A 103 5.37 0.89 -14.03
N ALA A 104 4.32 1.59 -13.60
CA ALA A 104 3.97 2.88 -14.18
C ALA A 104 4.93 4.01 -13.76
N MET A 105 5.45 3.99 -12.52
CA MET A 105 6.29 5.08 -12.01
C MET A 105 7.79 4.82 -12.16
N ASN A 106 8.24 3.57 -12.07
CA ASN A 106 9.67 3.28 -11.99
C ASN A 106 10.25 2.64 -13.26
N LEU A 107 9.47 1.85 -14.00
CA LEU A 107 10.01 0.97 -15.04
C LEU A 107 9.54 1.29 -16.46
N MET A 108 8.36 1.86 -16.62
CA MET A 108 7.81 2.21 -17.93
C MET A 108 8.53 3.41 -18.56
N PRO A 109 8.69 3.43 -19.89
CA PRO A 109 9.13 4.61 -20.63
C PRO A 109 8.23 5.82 -20.38
N ARG A 110 8.71 7.01 -20.76
CA ARG A 110 7.88 8.22 -20.79
C ARG A 110 6.71 8.04 -21.77
N ARG A 111 5.71 8.92 -21.67
CA ARG A 111 4.60 8.99 -22.62
C ARG A 111 4.60 10.31 -23.38
N TYR A 112 4.11 10.30 -24.61
CA TYR A 112 3.84 11.50 -25.40
C TYR A 112 2.49 11.38 -26.12
N ASP A 113 1.87 12.53 -26.39
CA ASP A 113 0.60 12.57 -27.11
C ASP A 113 0.85 12.44 -28.61
N ASP A 114 0.19 11.47 -29.24
CA ASP A 114 0.19 11.26 -30.68
C ASP A 114 -1.24 10.93 -31.13
N PRO A 115 -1.97 11.90 -31.70
CA PRO A 115 -3.36 11.69 -32.11
C PRO A 115 -3.48 10.77 -33.34
N THR A 116 -2.37 10.43 -34.00
CA THR A 116 -2.37 9.57 -35.19
C THR A 116 -2.24 8.08 -34.85
N VAL A 117 -1.81 7.75 -33.63
CA VAL A 117 -1.71 6.36 -33.17
C VAL A 117 -3.03 5.94 -32.55
N PRO A 118 -3.79 5.02 -33.17
CA PRO A 118 -5.07 4.58 -32.64
C PRO A 118 -4.89 3.86 -31.30
N GLU A 119 -5.95 3.87 -30.50
CA GLU A 119 -5.99 3.06 -29.29
C GLU A 119 -5.94 1.57 -29.65
N PRO A 120 -5.07 0.77 -29.01
CA PRO A 120 -5.05 -0.67 -29.24
C PRO A 120 -6.39 -1.30 -28.82
N HIS A 121 -7.19 -1.74 -29.78
CA HIS A 121 -8.46 -2.40 -29.51
C HIS A 121 -8.25 -3.87 -29.16
N MET A 122 -8.18 -4.20 -27.86
CA MET A 122 -8.16 -5.60 -27.42
C MET A 122 -9.03 -5.80 -26.17
N PRO A 123 -9.93 -6.81 -26.19
CA PRO A 123 -10.70 -7.16 -25.01
C PRO A 123 -9.78 -7.75 -23.94
N LEU A 124 -9.67 -7.07 -22.80
CA LEU A 124 -8.97 -7.58 -21.64
C LEU A 124 -9.90 -8.54 -20.89
N PRO A 125 -9.46 -9.77 -20.57
CA PRO A 125 -10.24 -10.65 -19.71
C PRO A 125 -10.45 -10.02 -18.32
N ASP A 126 -11.58 -10.34 -17.69
CA ASP A 126 -11.79 -10.07 -16.28
C ASP A 126 -11.01 -11.10 -15.45
N TYR A 127 -9.93 -10.67 -14.80
CA TYR A 127 -9.10 -11.55 -13.97
C TYR A 127 -9.48 -11.49 -12.48
N ARG A 128 -10.58 -10.80 -12.12
CA ARG A 128 -11.04 -10.80 -10.73
C ARG A 128 -11.34 -12.23 -10.30
N PRO A 129 -10.84 -12.67 -9.12
CA PRO A 129 -11.18 -13.98 -8.61
C PRO A 129 -12.70 -14.09 -8.45
N ALA A 130 -13.32 -15.08 -9.10
CA ALA A 130 -14.75 -15.36 -8.95
C ALA A 130 -15.09 -15.76 -7.50
N VAL A 131 -14.14 -16.38 -6.81
CA VAL A 131 -14.20 -16.74 -5.39
C VAL A 131 -12.92 -16.27 -4.72
N ARG A 132 -13.06 -15.70 -3.52
CA ARG A 132 -11.95 -15.36 -2.63
C ARG A 132 -12.00 -16.26 -1.41
N THR A 133 -10.86 -16.81 -1.03
CA THR A 133 -10.73 -17.66 0.15
C THR A 133 -9.93 -16.94 1.21
N ILE A 134 -10.50 -16.82 2.41
CA ILE A 134 -9.80 -16.31 3.59
C ILE A 134 -9.73 -17.44 4.60
N GLU A 135 -8.51 -17.90 4.87
CA GLU A 135 -8.25 -18.95 5.86
C GLU A 135 -7.92 -18.32 7.20
N TRP A 136 -8.64 -18.71 8.25
CA TRP A 136 -8.38 -18.24 9.60
C TRP A 136 -7.65 -19.33 10.38
N ALA A 137 -6.43 -19.04 10.81
CA ALA A 137 -5.71 -19.92 11.71
C ALA A 137 -6.40 -19.96 13.08
N SER A 138 -6.23 -21.07 13.81
CA SER A 138 -6.85 -21.24 15.12
C SER A 138 -6.42 -20.15 16.11
N ASP A 139 -5.17 -19.72 16.05
CA ASP A 139 -4.64 -18.65 16.89
C ASP A 139 -5.23 -17.26 16.57
N ALA A 140 -5.70 -17.03 15.35
CA ALA A 140 -6.47 -15.83 15.00
C ALA A 140 -7.86 -15.85 15.65
N ILE A 141 -8.49 -17.03 15.77
CA ILE A 141 -9.77 -17.18 16.49
C ILE A 141 -9.59 -16.86 17.98
N ASP A 142 -8.46 -17.26 18.58
CA ASP A 142 -8.13 -16.90 19.96
C ASP A 142 -8.01 -15.37 20.12
N VAL A 143 -7.41 -14.68 19.14
CA VAL A 143 -7.34 -13.21 19.14
C VAL A 143 -8.72 -12.57 19.03
N VAL A 144 -9.58 -13.04 18.12
CA VAL A 144 -10.96 -12.53 17.99
C VAL A 144 -11.74 -12.70 19.30
N THR A 145 -11.53 -13.84 19.98
CA THR A 145 -12.12 -14.12 21.30
C THR A 145 -11.58 -13.16 22.37
N ALA A 146 -10.26 -12.94 22.38
CA ALA A 146 -9.62 -12.01 23.32
C ALA A 146 -10.08 -10.56 23.12
N VAL A 147 -10.23 -10.10 21.87
CA VAL A 147 -10.75 -8.78 21.55
C VAL A 147 -12.21 -8.65 22.00
N SER A 148 -13.04 -9.67 21.75
CA SER A 148 -14.43 -9.67 22.20
C SER A 148 -14.54 -9.55 23.72
N ALA A 149 -13.75 -10.34 24.46
CA ALA A 149 -13.69 -10.27 25.92
C ALA A 149 -13.19 -8.90 26.40
N HIS A 150 -12.23 -8.29 25.71
CA HIS A 150 -11.73 -6.96 26.04
C HIS A 150 -12.79 -5.87 25.81
N LEU A 151 -13.54 -5.93 24.72
CA LEU A 151 -14.66 -5.01 24.46
C LEU A 151 -15.76 -5.15 25.51
N ASP A 152 -16.06 -6.37 25.97
CA ASP A 152 -17.01 -6.60 27.07
C ASP A 152 -16.51 -5.99 28.39
N GLN A 153 -15.21 -6.10 28.68
CA GLN A 153 -14.60 -5.45 29.84
C GLN A 153 -14.70 -3.92 29.75
N LEU A 154 -14.36 -3.32 28.60
CA LEU A 154 -14.50 -1.87 28.38
C LEU A 154 -15.96 -1.44 28.59
N ARG A 155 -16.91 -2.18 28.02
CA ARG A 155 -18.35 -1.92 28.18
C ARG A 155 -18.78 -1.97 29.64
N ALA A 156 -18.28 -2.94 30.41
CA ALA A 156 -18.63 -3.11 31.83
C ALA A 156 -18.07 -1.98 32.70
N VAL A 157 -16.84 -1.52 32.43
CA VAL A 157 -16.15 -0.51 33.26
C VAL A 157 -16.54 0.92 32.90
N TYR A 158 -16.62 1.25 31.61
CA TYR A 158 -16.91 2.61 31.16
C TYR A 158 -18.39 2.83 30.80
N GLY A 159 -19.13 1.75 30.57
CA GLY A 159 -20.52 1.79 30.14
C GLY A 159 -20.66 1.74 28.60
N PRO A 160 -21.82 1.29 28.10
CA PRO A 160 -22.06 1.03 26.68
C PRO A 160 -22.16 2.28 25.80
N ALA A 161 -22.31 3.46 26.39
CA ALA A 161 -22.36 4.74 25.68
C ALA A 161 -21.06 5.56 25.83
N SER A 162 -20.03 5.00 26.46
CA SER A 162 -18.74 5.67 26.62
C SER A 162 -17.98 5.74 25.29
N LEU A 163 -17.23 6.82 25.08
CA LEU A 163 -16.36 6.97 23.91
C LEU A 163 -15.30 5.86 23.88
N GLN A 164 -14.75 5.48 25.04
CA GLN A 164 -13.75 4.41 25.17
C GLN A 164 -14.25 3.08 24.60
N PHE A 165 -15.51 2.71 24.88
CA PHE A 165 -16.10 1.49 24.33
C PHE A 165 -16.48 1.65 22.86
N LEU A 166 -17.14 2.76 22.49
CA LEU A 166 -17.64 2.96 21.12
C LEU A 166 -16.49 3.06 20.10
N ASP A 167 -15.44 3.83 20.40
CA ASP A 167 -14.29 3.98 19.51
C ASP A 167 -13.53 2.65 19.34
N ALA A 168 -13.39 1.89 20.43
CA ALA A 168 -12.79 0.56 20.41
C ALA A 168 -13.62 -0.42 19.55
N ALA A 169 -14.94 -0.50 19.78
CA ALA A 169 -15.82 -1.38 19.03
C ALA A 169 -15.88 -1.03 17.55
N ASP A 170 -16.04 0.25 17.22
CA ASP A 170 -16.09 0.74 15.83
C ASP A 170 -14.77 0.51 15.09
N SER A 171 -13.64 0.78 15.75
CA SER A 171 -12.31 0.57 15.13
C SER A 171 -12.04 -0.92 14.88
N TRP A 172 -12.40 -1.80 15.80
CA TRP A 172 -12.31 -3.24 15.60
C TRP A 172 -13.21 -3.73 14.46
N GLN A 173 -14.48 -3.29 14.43
CA GLN A 173 -15.40 -3.64 13.36
C GLN A 173 -14.89 -3.19 11.99
N ARG A 174 -14.35 -1.97 11.90
CA ARG A 174 -13.73 -1.46 10.67
C ARG A 174 -12.54 -2.32 10.25
N ALA A 175 -11.65 -2.68 11.18
CA ALA A 175 -10.50 -3.52 10.89
C ALA A 175 -10.92 -4.90 10.37
N LEU A 176 -11.85 -5.59 11.05
CA LEU A 176 -12.37 -6.88 10.59
C LEU A 176 -13.07 -6.81 9.24
N THR A 177 -13.92 -5.79 9.04
CA THR A 177 -14.61 -5.57 7.77
C THR A 177 -13.60 -5.41 6.64
N ALA A 178 -12.58 -4.59 6.86
CA ALA A 178 -11.54 -4.36 5.86
C ALA A 178 -10.75 -5.65 5.56
N ILE A 179 -10.39 -6.49 6.54
CA ILE A 179 -9.75 -7.80 6.28
C ILE A 179 -10.61 -8.64 5.31
N ILE A 180 -11.93 -8.62 5.46
CA ILE A 180 -12.85 -9.41 4.64
C ILE A 180 -13.08 -8.77 3.25
N THR A 181 -13.18 -7.44 3.19
CA THR A 181 -13.56 -6.73 1.97
C THR A 181 -12.37 -6.30 1.10
N MET A 182 -11.17 -6.21 1.68
CA MET A 182 -9.96 -5.82 0.95
C MET A 182 -9.72 -6.76 -0.23
N ASN A 183 -9.18 -6.21 -1.30
CA ASN A 183 -8.76 -7.02 -2.44
C ASN A 183 -7.42 -7.68 -2.14
N LEU A 184 -7.46 -8.79 -1.40
CA LEU A 184 -6.28 -9.58 -1.03
C LEU A 184 -5.87 -10.59 -2.13
N GLY A 185 -6.51 -10.51 -3.31
CA GLY A 185 -6.40 -11.53 -4.36
C GLY A 185 -7.29 -12.74 -4.10
N ALA A 186 -6.96 -13.86 -4.74
CA ALA A 186 -7.74 -15.10 -4.66
C ALA A 186 -7.69 -15.77 -3.28
N THR A 187 -6.57 -15.63 -2.55
CA THR A 187 -6.35 -16.31 -1.27
C THR A 187 -5.68 -15.38 -0.25
N ALA A 188 -6.02 -15.53 1.02
CA ALA A 188 -5.34 -14.91 2.15
C ALA A 188 -5.43 -15.79 3.40
N THR A 189 -4.46 -15.67 4.29
CA THR A 189 -4.42 -16.33 5.60
C THR A 189 -4.37 -15.29 6.71
N VAL A 190 -5.22 -15.41 7.71
CA VAL A 190 -5.24 -14.58 8.92
C VAL A 190 -4.68 -15.39 10.08
N SER A 191 -3.68 -14.87 10.77
CA SER A 191 -3.03 -15.48 11.94
C SER A 191 -2.85 -14.49 13.07
N LYS A 192 -2.36 -14.96 14.22
CA LYS A 192 -1.99 -14.08 15.34
C LYS A 192 -0.76 -13.23 15.02
N ASP A 193 -0.82 -11.95 15.38
CA ASP A 193 0.33 -11.02 15.42
C ASP A 193 0.69 -10.67 16.88
N GLY A 194 -0.33 -10.59 17.75
CA GLY A 194 -0.17 -10.28 19.17
C GLY A 194 -1.42 -10.68 19.96
N PRO A 195 -1.48 -10.37 21.27
CA PRO A 195 -2.62 -10.74 22.11
C PRO A 195 -3.97 -10.18 21.62
N MET A 196 -3.95 -9.02 20.97
CA MET A 196 -5.13 -8.33 20.41
C MET A 196 -4.90 -7.86 18.97
N SER A 197 -3.96 -8.50 18.25
CA SER A 197 -3.57 -8.09 16.91
C SER A 197 -3.58 -9.28 15.95
N LEU A 198 -4.06 -9.05 14.74
CA LEU A 198 -4.10 -10.03 13.66
C LEU A 198 -3.08 -9.68 12.57
N LEU A 199 -2.48 -10.71 11.99
CA LEU A 199 -1.66 -10.63 10.78
C LEU A 199 -2.44 -11.22 9.61
N VAL A 200 -2.38 -10.59 8.45
CA VAL A 200 -2.98 -11.09 7.21
C VAL A 200 -1.88 -11.25 6.17
N ARG A 201 -1.69 -12.48 5.68
CA ARG A 201 -0.79 -12.78 4.56
C ARG A 201 -1.62 -13.08 3.33
N THR A 202 -1.44 -12.29 2.29
CA THR A 202 -2.12 -12.51 1.01
C THR A 202 -1.39 -13.55 0.17
N GLY A 203 -2.08 -14.19 -0.77
CA GLY A 203 -1.47 -15.11 -1.73
C GLY A 203 -0.44 -14.43 -2.64
N SER A 204 -0.42 -13.11 -2.70
CA SER A 204 0.60 -12.33 -3.41
C SER A 204 1.84 -11.99 -2.60
N GLY A 205 1.87 -12.35 -1.32
CA GLY A 205 3.00 -12.05 -0.42
C GLY A 205 2.91 -10.68 0.26
N LEU A 206 1.89 -9.86 -0.02
CA LEU A 206 1.61 -8.66 0.77
C LEU A 206 1.15 -9.06 2.17
N ILE A 207 1.60 -8.31 3.15
CA ILE A 207 1.31 -8.51 4.57
C ILE A 207 0.55 -7.29 5.06
N TYR A 208 -0.51 -7.54 5.83
CA TYR A 208 -1.24 -6.50 6.54
C TYR A 208 -1.38 -6.88 8.00
N ALA A 209 -1.60 -5.91 8.87
CA ALA A 209 -1.83 -6.16 10.28
C ALA A 209 -2.97 -5.29 10.82
N ALA A 210 -3.93 -5.91 11.54
CA ALA A 210 -4.88 -5.19 12.37
C ALA A 210 -4.31 -5.12 13.79
N THR A 211 -3.72 -3.99 14.13
CA THR A 211 -2.95 -3.81 15.36
C THR A 211 -3.73 -3.00 16.39
N PHE A 212 -3.76 -3.48 17.64
CA PHE A 212 -4.30 -2.71 18.76
C PHE A 212 -3.31 -1.64 19.23
N HIS A 213 -3.78 -0.39 19.27
CA HIS A 213 -3.08 0.77 19.80
C HIS A 213 -3.73 1.16 21.12
N ALA A 214 -3.10 0.74 22.20
CA ALA A 214 -3.56 1.05 23.55
C ALA A 214 -3.31 2.53 23.87
N ASP A 215 -4.32 3.22 24.41
CA ASP A 215 -4.19 4.61 24.81
C ASP A 215 -3.09 4.79 25.85
N VAL A 216 -2.40 5.91 25.81
CA VAL A 216 -1.40 6.24 26.84
C VAL A 216 -2.14 6.78 28.06
N ARG A 217 -1.91 6.17 29.24
CA ARG A 217 -2.45 6.68 30.50
C ARG A 217 -1.79 8.00 30.85
N ARG A 218 -2.60 9.00 31.21
CA ARG A 218 -2.12 10.34 31.58
C ARG A 218 -2.70 10.77 32.92
N CYS A 219 -2.02 11.71 33.57
CA CYS A 219 -2.60 12.43 34.69
C CYS A 219 -3.68 13.39 34.21
N THR A 220 -4.81 13.47 34.92
CA THR A 220 -5.93 14.37 34.62
C THR A 220 -5.99 15.60 35.54
N VAL A 221 -5.08 15.70 36.51
CA VAL A 221 -4.94 16.90 37.35
C VAL A 221 -4.57 18.08 36.47
N ALA A 222 -5.28 19.21 36.63
CA ALA A 222 -5.08 20.40 35.82
C ALA A 222 -3.61 20.88 35.84
N GLY A 223 -3.05 21.14 34.66
CA GLY A 223 -1.63 21.54 34.51
C GLY A 223 -0.63 20.39 34.58
N CYS A 224 -1.06 19.15 34.80
CA CYS A 224 -0.19 17.98 34.81
C CYS A 224 -0.17 17.29 33.43
N GLY A 225 1.01 17.25 32.80
CA GLY A 225 1.22 16.53 31.54
C GLY A 225 1.81 15.13 31.70
N ALA A 226 1.87 14.59 32.92
CA ALA A 226 2.57 13.33 33.19
C ALA A 226 1.89 12.13 32.50
N HIS A 227 2.71 11.27 31.90
CA HIS A 227 2.29 9.93 31.49
C HIS A 227 2.42 8.98 32.68
N LEU A 228 1.45 8.09 32.83
CA LEU A 228 1.42 7.11 33.90
C LEU A 228 1.66 5.72 33.30
N ARG A 229 2.40 4.88 34.02
CA ARG A 229 2.54 3.46 33.71
C ARG A 229 1.30 2.68 34.15
N ASP A 230 1.27 1.41 33.78
CA ASP A 230 0.16 0.52 34.11
C ASP A 230 0.02 0.31 35.64
N ASP A 231 1.11 0.46 36.40
CA ASP A 231 1.15 0.44 37.87
C ASP A 231 0.89 1.81 38.53
N GLY A 232 0.62 2.85 37.75
CA GLY A 232 0.39 4.21 38.23
C GLY A 232 1.65 5.04 38.45
N THR A 233 2.85 4.46 38.28
CA THR A 233 4.12 5.18 38.44
C THR A 233 4.42 6.08 37.24
N ILE A 234 5.28 7.08 37.45
CA ILE A 234 5.66 8.04 36.40
C ILE A 234 7.03 7.66 35.85
N PRO A 235 7.20 7.55 34.52
CA PRO A 235 8.50 7.34 33.92
C PRO A 235 9.45 8.48 34.28
N ALA A 236 10.72 8.18 34.56
CA ALA A 236 11.74 9.17 34.87
C ALA A 236 11.88 10.27 33.79
N SER A 237 11.54 9.97 32.53
CA SER A 237 11.51 10.95 31.43
C SER A 237 10.44 12.03 31.56
N HIS A 238 9.54 11.94 32.54
CA HIS A 238 8.49 12.90 32.82
C HIS A 238 8.54 13.42 34.28
N ALA A 239 9.66 13.28 34.98
CA ALA A 239 9.78 13.63 36.41
C ALA A 239 9.53 15.12 36.72
N ASP A 240 9.64 16.01 35.73
CA ASP A 240 9.43 17.46 35.88
C ASP A 240 7.94 17.87 35.79
N HIS A 241 7.06 17.18 36.52
CA HIS A 241 5.64 17.53 36.60
C HIS A 241 5.29 18.32 37.88
N PRO A 242 4.31 19.24 37.84
CA PRO A 242 4.00 20.10 38.98
C PRO A 242 3.19 19.44 40.10
N VAL A 243 2.76 18.18 39.91
CA VAL A 243 1.88 17.46 40.83
C VAL A 243 2.68 16.44 41.64
N PRO A 244 2.52 16.34 42.98
CA PRO A 244 3.16 15.29 43.77
C PRO A 244 2.66 13.88 43.42
N GLU A 245 3.51 12.86 43.58
CA GLU A 245 3.25 11.47 43.13
C GLU A 245 1.92 10.88 43.67
N HIS A 246 1.55 11.17 44.91
CA HIS A 246 0.32 10.66 45.53
C HIS A 246 -0.96 11.41 45.08
N GLN A 247 -0.82 12.48 44.30
CA GLN A 247 -1.95 13.33 43.87
C GLN A 247 -2.32 13.13 42.40
N HIS A 248 -1.58 12.30 41.65
CA HIS A 248 -1.96 12.00 40.28
C HIS A 248 -3.27 11.25 40.22
N ILE A 249 -4.12 11.64 39.27
CA ILE A 249 -5.38 10.97 38.96
C ILE A 249 -5.26 10.43 37.54
N ALA A 250 -5.29 9.11 37.40
CA ALA A 250 -5.19 8.46 36.10
C ALA A 250 -6.40 8.76 35.21
N SER A 251 -6.15 8.93 33.91
CA SER A 251 -7.17 9.10 32.87
C SER A 251 -8.12 7.91 32.73
N TYR A 252 -7.73 6.77 33.28
CA TYR A 252 -8.57 5.58 33.41
C TYR A 252 -8.07 4.68 34.56
N PRO A 253 -8.92 3.76 35.10
CA PRO A 253 -8.57 2.92 36.25
C PRO A 253 -7.28 2.13 36.06
N LEU A 254 -6.50 1.97 37.14
CA LEU A 254 -5.21 1.27 37.11
C LEU A 254 -5.39 -0.24 36.87
N ASP A 255 -6.41 -0.80 37.51
CA ASP A 255 -6.84 -2.20 37.51
C ASP A 255 -7.92 -2.52 36.46
N GLY A 256 -8.30 -1.52 35.64
CA GLY A 256 -9.32 -1.66 34.61
C GLY A 256 -8.76 -2.03 33.22
N PRO A 257 -9.64 -2.42 32.29
CA PRO A 257 -9.27 -2.66 30.90
C PRO A 257 -8.74 -1.37 30.28
N ARG A 258 -7.62 -1.47 29.58
CA ARG A 258 -6.97 -0.33 28.94
C ARG A 258 -7.72 0.07 27.67
N PRO A 259 -8.20 1.32 27.54
CA PRO A 259 -8.79 1.82 26.29
C PRO A 259 -7.79 1.79 25.14
N GLY A 260 -8.29 1.78 23.92
CA GLY A 260 -7.47 1.80 22.71
C GLY A 260 -8.30 1.50 21.47
N THR A 261 -7.64 1.51 20.31
CA THR A 261 -8.29 1.30 19.00
C THR A 261 -7.49 0.38 18.10
N TRP A 262 -8.15 -0.21 17.11
CA TRP A 262 -7.47 -1.02 16.08
C TRP A 262 -7.27 -0.22 14.79
N SER A 263 -6.09 -0.35 14.21
CA SER A 263 -5.77 0.22 12.89
C SER A 263 -5.18 -0.86 11.99
N LEU A 264 -5.50 -0.76 10.70
CA LEU A 264 -4.91 -1.60 9.66
C LEU A 264 -3.63 -0.95 9.11
N HIS A 265 -2.58 -1.76 8.99
CA HIS A 265 -1.30 -1.40 8.41
C HIS A 265 -0.95 -2.34 7.26
N SER A 266 -0.12 -1.87 6.33
CA SER A 266 0.46 -2.62 5.20
C SER A 266 1.98 -2.55 5.22
#